data_AF-A0A844GQS8-F1
#
_entry.id   AF-A0A844GQS8-F1
#
_cell.length_a   1.000
_cell.length_b   1.000
_cell.length_c   1.000
_cell.angle_alpha   90.00
_cell.angle_beta   90.00
_cell.angle_gamma   90.00
#
_symmetry.space_group_name_H-M   'P 1'
#
loop_
_entity.id
_entity.type
_entity.pdbx_description
1 polymer ?
#
loop_
_entity_poly.entity_id
_entity_poly.type
_entity_poly.pdbx_seq_one_letter_code
_entity_poly.pdbx_strand_id
1 'polypeptide(L)'
;RSLTDLMLSTLFASVNNLYHRPLQKRQIDRQHTRIYQAVIERLPDLALRAARDHIHSIRDNLKDIEQEEQRLVRATMRLEGWM
;
A
#
# COMPACT_ATOMS: atom_id res chain seq x y z
N ARG A 1 -4.09 8.06 18.32
CA ARG A 1 -3.17 8.00 17.16
C ARG A 1 -3.62 9.04 16.15
N SER A 2 -2.76 9.99 15.76
CA SER A 2 -3.14 11.04 14.80
C SER A 2 -3.07 10.52 13.37
N LEU A 3 -3.85 11.12 12.45
CA LEU A 3 -3.84 10.80 11.02
C LEU A 3 -2.45 10.97 10.41
N THR A 4 -1.65 11.91 10.91
CA THR A 4 -0.27 12.19 10.48
C THR A 4 0.66 11.02 10.78
N ASP A 5 0.47 10.37 11.92
CA ASP A 5 1.27 9.21 12.36
C ASP A 5 0.95 7.96 11.51
N LEU A 6 -0.32 7.82 11.12
CA LEU A 6 -0.75 6.82 10.15
C LEU A 6 -0.19 7.12 8.74
N MET A 7 -0.18 8.39 8.31
CA MET A 7 0.33 8.81 7.00
C MET A 7 1.84 8.57 6.87
N LEU A 8 2.64 8.94 7.88
CA LEU A 8 4.10 8.75 7.87
C LEU A 8 4.49 7.27 7.86
N SER A 9 3.82 6.44 8.66
CA SER A 9 4.05 4.98 8.64
C SER A 9 3.66 4.36 7.29
N THR A 10 2.56 4.82 6.68
CA THR A 10 2.07 4.35 5.39
C THR A 10 3.02 4.76 4.24
N LEU A 11 3.61 5.96 4.29
CA LEU A 11 4.62 6.42 3.32
C LEU A 11 5.92 5.62 3.41
N PHE A 12 6.49 5.47 4.61
CA PHE A 12 7.73 4.71 4.80
C PHE A 12 7.57 3.23 4.43
N ALA A 13 6.44 2.62 4.76
CA ALA A 13 6.16 1.23 4.39
C ALA A 13 5.96 1.07 2.87
N SER A 14 5.28 2.02 2.21
CA SER A 14 5.05 1.98 0.76
C SER A 14 6.34 2.11 -0.03
N VAL A 15 7.23 3.03 0.37
CA VAL A 15 8.51 3.22 -0.32
C VAL A 15 9.38 1.97 -0.18
N ASN A 16 9.50 1.40 1.02
CA ASN A 16 10.36 0.23 1.24
C ASN A 16 9.80 -1.06 0.65
N ASN A 17 8.47 -1.25 0.63
CA ASN A 17 7.88 -2.54 0.28
C ASN A 17 7.19 -2.58 -1.10
N LEU A 18 6.70 -1.44 -1.58
CA LEU A 18 5.83 -1.38 -2.77
C LEU A 18 6.49 -0.73 -3.98
N TYR A 19 7.38 0.26 -3.79
CA TYR A 19 8.00 0.97 -4.92
C TYR A 19 8.92 0.10 -5.77
N HIS A 20 9.55 -0.92 -5.17
CA HIS A 20 10.37 -1.89 -5.89
C HIS A 20 9.55 -2.95 -6.64
N ARG A 21 8.22 -2.97 -6.48
CA ARG A 21 7.32 -3.92 -7.11
C ARG A 21 6.53 -3.24 -8.24
N PRO A 22 6.77 -3.56 -9.53
CA PRO A 22 6.25 -2.77 -10.65
C PRO A 22 4.72 -2.64 -10.72
N LEU A 23 3.97 -3.68 -10.32
CA LEU A 23 2.50 -3.66 -10.34
C LEU A 23 1.95 -2.71 -9.28
N GLN A 24 2.45 -2.81 -8.05
CA GLN A 24 2.06 -1.97 -6.92
C GLN A 24 2.46 -0.51 -7.15
N LYS A 25 3.66 -0.27 -7.70
CA LYS A 25 4.08 1.08 -8.08
C LYS A 25 3.12 1.71 -9.10
N ARG A 26 2.76 1.00 -10.18
CA ARG A 26 1.81 1.50 -11.19
C ARG A 26 0.44 1.81 -10.60
N GLN A 27 -0.02 1.01 -9.62
CA GLN A 27 -1.28 1.26 -8.91
C GLN A 27 -1.20 2.55 -8.07
N ILE A 28 -0.12 2.72 -7.30
CA ILE A 28 0.15 3.93 -6.50
C ILE A 28 0.21 5.16 -7.40
N ASP A 29 0.94 5.09 -8.52
CA ASP A 29 1.05 6.21 -9.47
C ASP A 29 -0.34 6.64 -9.98
N ARG A 30 -1.21 5.68 -10.35
CA ARG A 30 -2.59 5.97 -10.79
C ARG A 30 -3.44 6.59 -9.69
N GLN A 31 -3.28 6.14 -8.44
CA GLN A 31 -4.01 6.70 -7.30
C GLN A 31 -3.56 8.14 -7.02
N HIS A 32 -2.25 8.41 -7.08
CA HIS A 32 -1.72 9.78 -6.98
C HIS A 32 -2.27 10.68 -8.07
N THR A 33 -2.32 10.21 -9.33
CA THR A 33 -2.92 10.99 -10.43
C THR A 33 -4.38 11.35 -10.13
N ARG A 34 -5.19 10.41 -9.61
CA ARG A 34 -6.59 10.69 -9.27
C ARG A 34 -6.74 11.73 -8.15
N ILE A 35 -5.92 11.63 -7.10
CA ILE A 35 -5.92 12.62 -6.01
C ILE A 35 -5.53 13.99 -6.57
N TYR A 36 -4.45 14.05 -7.35
CA TYR A 36 -3.99 15.29 -7.99
C TYR A 36 -5.09 15.93 -8.84
N GLN A 37 -5.73 15.15 -9.73
CA GLN A 37 -6.83 15.61 -10.59
C GLN A 37 -7.98 16.19 -9.76
N ALA A 38 -8.46 15.46 -8.75
CA ALA A 38 -9.56 15.92 -7.90
C ALA A 38 -9.23 17.22 -7.15
N VAL A 39 -7.96 17.42 -6.77
CA VAL A 39 -7.50 18.65 -6.11
C VAL A 39 -7.45 19.82 -7.10
N ILE A 40 -6.86 19.64 -8.29
CA ILE A 40 -6.76 20.73 -9.27
C ILE A 40 -8.13 21.15 -9.83
N GLU A 41 -9.07 20.20 -9.90
CA GLU A 41 -10.46 20.43 -10.32
C GLU A 41 -11.34 21.00 -9.20
N ARG A 42 -10.77 21.20 -8.00
CA ARG A 42 -11.48 21.74 -6.82
C ARG A 42 -12.70 20.92 -6.44
N LEU A 43 -12.56 19.59 -6.46
CA LEU A 43 -13.59 18.63 -6.06
C LEU A 43 -13.23 18.03 -4.68
N PRO A 44 -13.50 18.75 -3.56
CA PRO A 44 -13.01 18.37 -2.24
C PRO A 44 -13.49 16.99 -1.78
N ASP A 45 -14.76 16.65 -2.02
CA ASP A 45 -15.31 15.35 -1.63
C ASP A 45 -14.69 14.20 -2.42
N LEU A 46 -14.38 14.44 -3.71
CA LEU A 46 -13.72 13.45 -4.55
C LEU A 46 -12.26 13.27 -4.13
N ALA A 47 -11.56 14.34 -3.83
CA ALA A 47 -10.18 14.29 -3.33
C ALA A 47 -10.10 13.51 -2.01
N LEU A 48 -11.04 13.77 -1.09
CA LEU A 48 -11.12 13.05 0.19
C LEU A 48 -11.38 11.55 -0.01
N ARG A 49 -12.32 11.19 -0.88
CA ARG A 49 -12.59 9.78 -1.21
C ARG A 49 -11.36 9.11 -1.83
N ALA A 50 -10.76 9.73 -2.84
CA ALA A 50 -9.58 9.20 -3.52
C ALA A 50 -8.40 9.00 -2.56
N ALA A 51 -8.17 9.93 -1.63
CA ALA A 51 -7.13 9.81 -0.61
C ALA A 51 -7.40 8.66 0.36
N ARG A 52 -8.66 8.50 0.81
CA ARG A 52 -9.05 7.38 1.68
C ARG A 52 -8.86 6.03 0.99
N ASP A 53 -9.28 5.92 -0.26
CA ASP A 53 -9.14 4.70 -1.06
C ASP A 53 -7.67 4.35 -1.29
N HIS A 54 -6.82 5.35 -1.53
CA HIS A 54 -5.37 5.17 -1.63
C HIS A 54 -4.76 4.59 -0.35
N ILE A 55 -5.11 5.12 0.82
CA ILE A 55 -4.61 4.61 2.11
C ILE A 55 -5.06 3.17 2.35
N HIS A 56 -6.34 2.86 2.11
CA HIS A 56 -6.84 1.49 2.25
C HIS A 56 -6.12 0.52 1.31
N SER A 57 -5.94 0.92 0.05
CA SER A 57 -5.23 0.11 -0.95
C SER A 57 -3.78 -0.16 -0.55
N ILE A 58 -3.07 0.80 0.04
CA ILE A 58 -1.71 0.56 0.53
C ILE A 58 -1.73 -0.46 1.67
N ARG A 59 -2.62 -0.27 2.65
CA ARG A 59 -2.74 -1.19 3.79
C ARG A 59 -3.00 -2.63 3.32
N ASP A 60 -3.91 -2.79 2.37
CA ASP A 60 -4.28 -4.11 1.86
C ASP A 60 -3.12 -4.74 1.07
N ASN A 61 -2.41 -3.96 0.23
CA ASN A 61 -1.20 -4.44 -0.46
C ASN A 61 -0.10 -4.88 0.50
N LEU A 62 0.12 -4.15 1.61
CA LEU A 62 1.13 -4.52 2.61
C LEU A 62 0.74 -5.82 3.33
N LYS A 63 -0.55 -5.98 3.67
CA LYS A 63 -1.07 -7.20 4.29
C LYS A 63 -0.90 -8.41 3.37
N ASP A 64 -1.16 -8.26 2.08
CA ASP A 64 -1.00 -9.34 1.11
C ASP A 64 0.48 -9.76 0.98
N ILE A 65 1.41 -8.80 1.01
CA ILE A 65 2.86 -9.08 1.00
C ILE A 65 3.27 -9.84 2.26
N GLU A 66 2.84 -9.37 3.44
CA GLU A 66 3.17 -10.04 4.70
C GLU A 66 2.65 -11.49 4.73
N GLN A 67 1.43 -11.72 4.23
CA GLN A 67 0.84 -13.06 4.15
C GLN A 67 1.60 -13.96 3.16
N GLU A 68 2.03 -13.41 2.03
CA GLU A 68 2.85 -14.12 1.05
C GLU A 68 4.20 -14.53 1.66
N GLU A 69 4.89 -13.61 2.34
CA GLU A 69 6.16 -13.88 3.02
C GLU A 69 6.00 -14.98 4.07
N GLN A 70 4.96 -14.91 4.91
CA GLN A 70 4.65 -15.97 5.88
C GLN A 70 4.33 -17.32 5.22
N ARG A 71 3.71 -17.31 4.03
CA ARG A 71 3.43 -18.54 3.28
C ARG A 71 4.73 -19.16 2.76
N LEU A 72 5.63 -18.35 2.21
CA LEU A 72 6.92 -18.79 1.70
C LEU A 72 7.78 -19.38 2.82
N VAL A 73 7.87 -18.72 3.98
CA VAL A 73 8.59 -19.24 5.16
C VAL A 73 8.05 -20.61 5.56
N ARG A 74 6.72 -20.76 5.66
CA ARG A 74 6.08 -22.05 5.99
C ARG A 74 6.29 -23.12 4.91
N ALA A 75 6.41 -22.74 3.64
CA ALA A 75 6.74 -23.67 2.57
C ALA A 75 8.20 -24.14 2.69
N THR A 76 9.14 -23.23 2.92
CA THR A 76 10.56 -23.55 3.11
C THR A 76 10.80 -24.42 4.34
N MET A 77 10.21 -24.09 5.50
CA MET A 77 10.32 -24.91 6.71
C MET A 77 9.86 -26.35 6.50
N ARG A 78 8.79 -26.56 5.71
CA ARG A 78 8.31 -27.91 5.34
C ARG A 78 9.27 -28.63 4.40
N LEU A 79 9.86 -27.93 3.44
CA LEU A 79 10.81 -28.52 2.49
C LEU A 79 12.11 -28.96 3.17
N GLU A 80 12.58 -28.19 4.14
CA GLU A 80 13.83 -28.46 4.84
C GLU A 80 13.66 -29.39 6.06
N GLY A 81 12.43 -29.82 6.38
CA GLY A 81 12.15 -30.81 7.43
C GLY A 81 12.15 -30.29 8.87
N TRP A 82 11.95 -28.98 9.09
CA TRP A 82 12.00 -28.32 10.40
C TRP A 82 10.63 -28.19 11.10
N MET A 83 9.64 -28.99 10.70
CA MET A 83 8.28 -28.98 11.23
C MET A 83 7.99 -30.27 11.99
#